data_AF-A0AA39ZWS1-F1
#
_entry.id   AF-A0AA39ZWS1-F1
#
_cell.length_a   1.000
_cell.length_b   1.000
_cell.length_c   1.000
_cell.angle_alpha   90.00
_cell.angle_beta   90.00
_cell.angle_gamma   90.00
#
_symmetry.space_group_name_H-M   'P 1'
#
loop_
_entity.id
_entity.type
_entity.pdbx_description
1 polymer ?
#
loop_
_entity_poly.entity_id
_entity_poly.type
_entity_poly.pdbx_seq_one_letter_code
_entity_poly.pdbx_strand_id
1 'polypeptide(L)'
;MSGGALNFITFNQDHSCLAVGTSKGFRIYHTDPFSKIFNSDDGNVSIIEMLFSTSLVALILSPRHLIIQNTKRASVICELTFPSAVLAVRLNRKRLAVVLEEEIYLYDISNMSLLYTIATSPNPSAICALSPSSENCYIAYPLPKPREDQNDRRPAHAPPLSTFVPPTSGEVLIFDTVTLKAVNVVEAHRSPLCCIALNSEGTLLATASETGTIIRVFSVPKGQKLFQFRRGTYPSTIYSMSFNLSSTLLCISSTSDTVHIFRLVNAPAGGAPGGYNTLPDAESSGNSRPDRWSRSRSFDSNGESPNSGSPRSEATEYASAAASGIQSGNNNSSAAHRRQSGSFSSMLRRSSQIMGRSVAGVVGSYLPQSVTEMWEPQRDFANIKIPKSTNAASARPGGIGVAPLRSVVAMSSSSPQVMVVTSDGGFYVFNIDMEKGGEGYLVKQFSVLDGDDKLDASAYGS
;
A
#
# COMPACT_ATOMS: atom_id res chain seq x y z
N MET A 1 -12.19 1.84 36.46
CA MET A 1 -11.51 3.15 36.21
C MET A 1 -11.61 3.47 34.73
N SER A 2 -11.50 4.73 34.28
CA SER A 2 -11.49 5.03 32.85
C SER A 2 -10.23 4.46 32.17
N GLY A 3 -10.38 3.88 30.98
CA GLY A 3 -9.26 3.45 30.15
C GLY A 3 -8.31 4.60 29.83
N GLY A 4 -7.07 4.28 29.46
CA GLY A 4 -6.18 5.25 28.81
C GLY A 4 -6.73 5.62 27.43
N ALA A 5 -6.36 6.79 26.91
CA ALA A 5 -6.61 7.08 25.50
C ALA A 5 -5.75 6.15 24.64
N LEU A 6 -6.30 5.64 23.54
CA LEU A 6 -5.54 4.81 22.60
C LEU A 6 -4.60 5.69 21.79
N ASN A 7 -3.29 5.43 21.88
CA ASN A 7 -2.27 6.16 21.12
C ASN A 7 -1.80 5.33 19.91
N PHE A 8 -1.55 4.04 20.11
CA PHE A 8 -0.95 3.16 19.11
C PHE A 8 -1.50 1.74 19.20
N ILE A 9 -1.59 1.05 18.07
CA ILE A 9 -2.02 -0.34 18.02
C ILE A 9 -1.40 -1.06 16.81
N THR A 10 -0.84 -2.24 17.02
CA THR A 10 -0.28 -3.08 15.94
C THR A 10 -0.31 -4.56 16.29
N PHE A 11 -0.48 -5.42 15.29
CA PHE A 11 -0.13 -6.83 15.43
C PHE A 11 1.39 -7.00 15.40
N ASN A 12 1.89 -8.09 15.98
CA ASN A 12 3.26 -8.55 15.77
C ASN A 12 3.41 -9.24 14.39
N GLN A 13 4.66 -9.56 14.02
CA GLN A 13 5.06 -10.02 12.68
C GLN A 13 4.42 -11.35 12.22
N ASP A 14 3.87 -12.14 13.14
CA ASP A 14 3.17 -13.41 12.87
C ASP A 14 1.68 -13.39 13.28
N HIS A 15 1.17 -12.21 13.66
CA HIS A 15 -0.19 -11.95 14.12
C HIS A 15 -0.67 -12.76 15.34
N SER A 16 0.23 -13.44 16.07
CA SER A 16 -0.08 -14.18 17.30
C SER A 16 -0.32 -13.26 18.52
N CYS A 17 0.15 -12.01 18.45
CA CYS A 17 0.00 -11.02 19.50
C CYS A 17 -0.45 -9.65 18.95
N LEU A 18 -1.12 -8.89 19.82
CA LEU A 18 -1.60 -7.54 19.59
C LEU A 18 -1.00 -6.60 20.66
N ALA A 19 -0.23 -5.61 20.23
CA ALA A 19 0.37 -4.59 21.09
C ALA A 19 -0.46 -3.30 21.07
N VAL A 20 -0.69 -2.72 22.25
CA VAL A 20 -1.61 -1.59 22.47
C VAL A 20 -0.92 -0.55 23.34
N GLY A 21 -0.58 0.60 22.76
CA GLY A 21 0.02 1.75 23.45
C GLY A 21 -1.05 2.77 23.83
N THR A 22 -1.04 3.23 25.08
CA THR A 22 -2.06 4.13 25.64
C THR A 22 -1.43 5.31 26.39
N SER A 23 -2.25 6.31 26.72
CA SER A 23 -1.81 7.46 27.54
C SER A 23 -1.50 7.15 29.02
N LYS A 24 -1.61 5.88 29.45
CA LYS A 24 -1.33 5.42 30.81
C LYS A 24 -0.33 4.25 30.89
N GLY A 25 0.08 3.70 29.75
CA GLY A 25 1.01 2.59 29.67
C GLY A 25 0.77 1.75 28.41
N PHE A 26 1.21 0.49 28.43
CA PHE A 26 0.99 -0.44 27.31
C PHE A 26 0.46 -1.80 27.75
N ARG A 27 -0.24 -2.45 26.82
CA ARG A 27 -0.81 -3.79 26.99
C ARG A 27 -0.38 -4.67 25.82
N ILE A 28 -0.24 -5.96 26.08
CA ILE A 28 -0.01 -6.98 25.06
C ILE A 28 -1.03 -8.09 25.27
N TYR A 29 -1.67 -8.50 24.18
CA TYR A 29 -2.65 -9.58 24.15
C TYR A 29 -2.18 -10.70 23.22
N HIS A 30 -2.51 -11.95 23.51
CA HIS A 30 -2.61 -12.99 22.47
C HIS A 30 -3.87 -12.75 21.64
N THR A 31 -3.86 -13.17 20.37
CA THR A 31 -5.00 -13.03 19.46
C THR A 31 -5.96 -14.24 19.50
N ASP A 32 -5.45 -15.45 19.68
CA ASP A 32 -6.25 -16.69 19.73
C ASP A 32 -5.62 -17.71 20.72
N PRO A 33 -6.27 -18.03 21.86
CA PRO A 33 -7.44 -17.35 22.41
C PRO A 33 -7.11 -15.92 22.86
N PHE A 34 -8.02 -14.97 22.61
CA PHE A 34 -7.82 -13.58 22.99
C PHE A 34 -7.70 -13.43 24.50
N SER A 35 -6.55 -12.94 24.97
CA SER A 35 -6.21 -12.86 26.39
C SER A 35 -5.08 -11.87 26.62
N LYS A 36 -5.12 -11.10 27.72
CA LYS A 36 -4.05 -10.15 28.06
C LYS A 36 -2.86 -10.90 28.68
N ILE A 37 -1.68 -10.79 28.08
CA ILE A 37 -0.45 -11.44 28.55
C ILE A 37 0.51 -10.48 29.27
N PHE A 38 0.38 -9.18 29.05
CA PHE A 38 1.19 -8.17 29.73
C PHE A 38 0.44 -6.84 29.86
N ASN A 39 0.66 -6.15 30.98
CA ASN A 39 0.25 -4.76 31.21
C ASN A 39 1.41 -4.08 31.96
N SER A 40 1.84 -2.91 31.49
CA SER A 40 2.64 -1.99 32.30
C SER A 40 2.03 -0.60 32.21
N ASP A 41 2.09 0.13 33.33
CA ASP A 41 1.53 1.48 33.46
C ASP A 41 2.62 2.56 33.20
N ASP A 42 3.53 2.26 32.25
CA ASP A 42 4.70 3.06 31.85
C ASP A 42 4.34 4.34 31.06
N GLY A 43 3.49 5.20 31.64
CA GLY A 43 3.25 6.56 31.17
C GLY A 43 2.59 6.68 29.79
N ASN A 44 2.91 7.73 29.04
CA ASN A 44 2.29 7.97 27.73
C ASN A 44 3.08 7.27 26.60
N VAL A 45 2.69 6.04 26.27
CA VAL A 45 3.34 5.26 25.20
C VAL A 45 2.77 5.70 23.84
N SER A 46 3.58 6.31 22.98
CA SER A 46 3.15 6.82 21.67
C SER A 46 3.37 5.84 20.52
N ILE A 47 4.34 4.93 20.62
CA ILE A 47 4.56 3.79 19.71
C ILE A 47 4.98 2.59 20.57
N ILE A 48 4.44 1.41 20.25
CA ILE A 48 4.91 0.11 20.75
C ILE A 48 5.03 -0.89 19.60
N GLU A 49 6.19 -1.50 19.47
CA GLU A 49 6.47 -2.54 18.47
C GLU A 49 7.11 -3.77 19.13
N MET A 50 6.70 -4.96 18.69
CA MET A 50 7.15 -6.24 19.25
C MET A 50 8.21 -6.90 18.36
N LEU A 51 8.99 -7.82 18.93
CA LEU A 51 9.75 -8.79 18.15
C LEU A 51 9.09 -10.18 18.27
N PHE A 52 8.23 -10.53 17.31
CA PHE A 52 7.41 -11.74 17.29
C PHE A 52 6.67 -11.92 18.63
N SER A 53 6.68 -13.10 19.25
CA SER A 53 6.18 -13.37 20.60
C SER A 53 7.31 -13.43 21.65
N THR A 54 8.45 -12.75 21.41
CA THR A 54 9.53 -12.64 22.41
C THR A 54 9.20 -11.61 23.49
N SER A 55 10.00 -11.57 24.57
CA SER A 55 9.86 -10.54 25.61
C SER A 55 10.54 -9.20 25.27
N LEU A 56 11.04 -9.00 24.04
CA LEU A 56 11.63 -7.74 23.60
C LEU A 56 10.56 -6.84 22.97
N VAL A 57 10.41 -5.64 23.53
CA VAL A 57 9.55 -4.57 22.98
C VAL A 57 10.35 -3.30 22.75
N ALA A 58 9.97 -2.56 21.70
CA ALA A 58 10.46 -1.23 21.37
C ALA A 58 9.38 -0.20 21.69
N LEU A 59 9.72 0.81 22.49
CA LEU A 59 8.79 1.78 23.04
C LEU A 59 9.26 3.22 22.77
N ILE A 60 8.34 4.08 22.30
CA ILE A 60 8.54 5.53 22.24
C ILE A 60 7.64 6.17 23.31
N LEU A 61 8.24 6.75 24.36
CA LEU A 61 7.54 7.48 25.42
C LEU A 61 7.70 9.02 25.25
N SER A 62 8.81 9.44 24.66
CA SER A 62 9.11 10.81 24.26
C SER A 62 9.51 10.78 22.78
N PRO A 63 9.07 11.72 21.92
CA PRO A 63 9.15 11.57 20.46
C PRO A 63 10.53 11.27 19.87
N ARG A 64 11.62 11.60 20.58
CA ARG A 64 13.01 11.39 20.11
C ARG A 64 13.77 10.30 20.87
N HIS A 65 13.11 9.57 21.78
CA HIS A 65 13.75 8.60 22.67
C HIS A 65 13.08 7.23 22.53
N LEU A 66 13.87 6.26 22.06
CA LEU A 66 13.51 4.86 21.92
C LEU A 66 14.08 4.06 23.09
N ILE A 67 13.20 3.37 23.81
CA ILE A 67 13.56 2.45 24.88
C ILE A 67 13.32 1.03 24.36
N ILE A 68 14.35 0.17 24.42
CA ILE A 68 14.18 -1.27 24.21
C ILE A 68 14.08 -1.92 25.58
N GLN A 69 12.96 -2.59 25.88
CA GLN A 69 12.66 -3.17 27.19
C GLN A 69 12.48 -4.69 27.08
N ASN A 70 12.88 -5.42 28.13
CA ASN A 70 12.56 -6.83 28.30
C ASN A 70 11.37 -6.98 29.27
N THR A 71 10.18 -7.27 28.76
CA THR A 71 8.94 -7.37 29.56
C THR A 71 9.03 -8.44 30.64
N LYS A 72 9.62 -9.61 30.33
CA LYS A 72 9.79 -10.74 31.26
C LYS A 72 10.78 -10.46 32.41
N ARG A 73 11.67 -9.47 32.24
CA ARG A 73 12.64 -9.04 33.27
C ARG A 73 12.30 -7.68 33.89
N ALA A 74 11.25 -7.01 33.41
CA ALA A 74 10.93 -5.61 33.72
C ALA A 74 12.15 -4.65 33.59
N SER A 75 13.06 -4.92 32.65
CA SER A 75 14.37 -4.25 32.56
C SER A 75 14.57 -3.57 31.21
N VAL A 76 15.04 -2.32 31.20
CA VAL A 76 15.56 -1.67 29.98
C VAL A 76 16.83 -2.40 29.52
N ILE A 77 16.94 -2.65 28.22
CA ILE A 77 18.11 -3.22 27.55
C ILE A 77 19.03 -2.10 27.04
N CYS A 78 18.46 -1.12 26.36
CA CYS A 78 19.15 0.08 25.89
C CYS A 78 18.18 1.23 25.64
N GLU A 79 18.72 2.45 25.60
CA GLU A 79 18.01 3.66 25.17
C GLU A 79 18.76 4.31 24.01
N LEU A 80 18.02 4.77 23.00
CA LEU A 80 18.55 5.40 21.79
C LEU A 80 17.87 6.76 21.59
N THR A 81 18.68 7.82 21.40
CA THR A 81 18.19 9.20 21.23
C THR A 81 18.45 9.67 19.80
N PHE A 82 17.42 10.24 19.17
CA PHE A 82 17.41 10.61 17.75
C PHE A 82 17.38 12.14 17.54
N PRO A 83 17.86 12.66 16.40
CA PRO A 83 17.90 14.10 16.13
C PRO A 83 16.49 14.71 16.01
N SER A 84 15.57 14.03 15.30
CA SER A 84 14.16 14.41 15.17
C SER A 84 13.24 13.30 15.69
N ALA A 85 11.92 13.44 15.47
CA ALA A 85 10.93 12.52 16.00
C ALA A 85 10.94 11.17 15.27
N VAL A 86 10.90 10.08 16.05
CA VAL A 86 10.69 8.72 15.54
C VAL A 86 9.23 8.57 15.12
N LEU A 87 9.01 8.35 13.83
CA LEU A 87 7.68 8.22 13.24
C LEU A 87 7.25 6.76 13.11
N ALA A 88 8.20 5.83 12.94
CA ALA A 88 7.97 4.40 13.05
C ALA A 88 9.23 3.66 13.53
N VAL A 89 9.01 2.46 14.10
CA VAL A 89 10.05 1.47 14.41
C VAL A 89 9.63 0.17 13.76
N ARG A 90 10.55 -0.62 13.19
CA ARG A 90 10.26 -1.96 12.66
C ARG A 90 11.36 -2.93 13.08
N LEU A 91 10.97 -4.16 13.45
CA LEU A 91 11.90 -5.17 13.96
C LEU A 91 11.78 -6.49 13.18
N ASN A 92 12.91 -7.17 13.04
CA ASN A 92 12.98 -8.60 12.75
C ASN A 92 14.15 -9.22 13.54
N ARG A 93 14.44 -10.53 13.35
CA ARG A 93 15.47 -11.24 14.16
C ARG A 93 16.92 -10.90 13.80
N LYS A 94 17.17 -9.97 12.88
CA LYS A 94 18.49 -9.42 12.54
C LYS A 94 18.57 -7.89 12.66
N ARG A 95 17.46 -7.17 12.53
CA ARG A 95 17.45 -5.71 12.37
C ARG A 95 16.41 -5.00 13.21
N LEU A 96 16.82 -3.85 13.73
CA LEU A 96 15.96 -2.78 14.24
C LEU A 96 16.08 -1.61 13.26
N ALA A 97 14.99 -1.26 12.59
CA ALA A 97 14.91 -0.09 11.72
C ALA A 97 14.12 1.02 12.43
N VAL A 98 14.71 2.21 12.55
CA VAL A 98 14.07 3.39 13.17
C VAL A 98 13.91 4.45 12.10
N VAL A 99 12.68 4.91 11.88
CA VAL A 99 12.29 5.81 10.80
C VAL A 99 11.98 7.19 11.35
N LEU A 100 12.77 8.16 10.93
CA LEU A 100 12.53 9.60 11.06
C LEU A 100 11.91 10.12 9.77
N GLU A 101 11.65 11.43 9.66
CA GLU A 101 11.08 12.02 8.44
C GLU A 101 12.03 11.95 7.23
N GLU A 102 13.35 12.13 7.43
CA GLU A 102 14.34 12.20 6.34
C GLU A 102 15.45 11.13 6.43
N GLU A 103 15.37 10.24 7.42
CA GLU A 103 16.41 9.25 7.71
C GLU A 103 15.81 7.92 8.19
N ILE A 104 16.40 6.80 7.79
CA ILE A 104 16.15 5.48 8.37
C ILE A 104 17.47 4.92 8.94
N TYR A 105 17.49 4.71 10.25
CA TYR A 105 18.62 4.14 10.98
C TYR A 105 18.46 2.62 11.07
N LEU A 106 19.44 1.86 10.58
CA LEU A 106 19.47 0.40 10.63
C LEU A 106 20.47 -0.07 11.69
N TYR A 107 19.96 -0.69 12.75
CA TYR A 107 20.74 -1.29 13.84
C TYR A 107 20.74 -2.82 13.75
N ASP A 108 21.79 -3.46 14.26
CA ASP A 108 21.76 -4.90 14.53
C ASP A 108 21.04 -5.18 15.85
N ILE A 109 20.00 -6.03 15.82
CA ILE A 109 19.17 -6.31 17.00
C ILE A 109 19.93 -7.10 18.09
N SER A 110 21.05 -7.76 17.76
CA SER A 110 21.79 -8.60 18.71
C SER A 110 22.69 -7.81 19.67
N ASN A 111 23.16 -6.63 19.25
CA ASN A 111 24.12 -5.82 20.00
C ASN A 111 23.79 -4.31 20.01
N MET A 112 22.71 -3.89 19.33
CA MET A 112 22.23 -2.51 19.21
C MET A 112 23.25 -1.53 18.59
N SER A 113 24.22 -2.04 17.82
CA SER A 113 25.13 -1.21 17.04
C SER A 113 24.45 -0.64 15.79
N LEU A 114 24.72 0.62 15.46
CA LEU A 114 24.28 1.24 14.21
C LEU A 114 25.11 0.68 13.05
N LEU A 115 24.45 0.09 12.06
CA LEU A 115 25.07 -0.49 10.88
C LEU A 115 25.10 0.48 9.69
N TYR A 116 24.02 1.25 9.52
CA TYR A 116 23.83 2.13 8.36
C TYR A 116 22.75 3.18 8.63
N THR A 117 22.92 4.38 8.06
CA THR A 117 21.87 5.40 8.00
C THR A 117 21.51 5.66 6.53
N ILE A 118 20.25 5.44 6.18
CA ILE A 118 19.69 5.72 4.86
C ILE A 118 19.10 7.13 4.91
N ALA A 119 19.61 8.06 4.10
CA ALA A 119 18.92 9.33 3.87
C ALA A 119 17.74 9.12 2.89
N THR A 120 16.59 9.74 3.16
CA THR A 120 15.37 9.60 2.36
C THR A 120 14.78 10.94 1.94
N SER A 121 13.90 10.91 0.94
CA SER A 121 12.92 11.98 0.77
C SER A 121 12.05 12.14 2.02
N PRO A 122 11.54 13.35 2.31
CA PRO A 122 10.61 13.59 3.41
C PRO A 122 9.44 12.60 3.43
N ASN A 123 9.33 11.86 4.53
CA ASN A 123 8.42 10.73 4.72
C ASN A 123 7.59 10.91 6.01
N PRO A 124 6.77 11.98 6.14
CA PRO A 124 6.01 12.28 7.35
C PRO A 124 4.93 11.25 7.70
N SER A 125 4.63 10.30 6.80
CA SER A 125 3.76 9.15 7.05
C SER A 125 4.52 7.85 7.37
N ALA A 126 5.84 7.91 7.56
CA ALA A 126 6.71 6.79 7.93
C ALA A 126 6.56 5.54 7.04
N ILE A 127 6.31 5.74 5.74
CA ILE A 127 6.01 4.69 4.78
C ILE A 127 7.25 3.80 4.64
N CYS A 128 7.19 2.62 5.25
CA CYS A 128 8.23 1.62 5.28
C CYS A 128 7.63 0.23 5.49
N ALA A 129 8.29 -0.80 4.95
CA ALA A 129 8.04 -2.19 5.31
C ALA A 129 9.40 -2.92 5.43
N LEU A 130 9.65 -3.52 6.59
CA LEU A 130 10.80 -4.42 6.83
C LEU A 130 10.28 -5.86 6.74
N SER A 131 10.97 -6.76 6.04
CA SER A 131 10.56 -8.17 6.02
C SER A 131 10.72 -8.81 7.40
N PRO A 132 9.76 -9.62 7.87
CA PRO A 132 9.96 -10.51 9.01
C PRO A 132 11.06 -11.56 8.79
N SER A 133 11.34 -11.91 7.52
CA SER A 133 12.34 -12.91 7.16
C SER A 133 13.76 -12.48 7.51
N SER A 134 14.52 -13.40 8.11
CA SER A 134 15.95 -13.22 8.37
C SER A 134 16.83 -13.62 7.19
N GLU A 135 16.25 -14.20 6.14
CA GLU A 135 16.95 -14.60 4.91
C GLU A 135 16.78 -13.51 3.86
N ASN A 136 15.55 -13.28 3.42
CA ASN A 136 15.14 -12.17 2.54
C ASN A 136 14.94 -10.87 3.35
N CYS A 137 15.99 -10.45 4.06
CA CYS A 137 15.95 -9.36 5.04
C CYS A 137 15.97 -7.97 4.34
N TYR A 138 14.95 -7.70 3.52
CA TYR A 138 14.78 -6.45 2.78
C TYR A 138 14.00 -5.42 3.58
N ILE A 139 14.30 -4.14 3.35
CA ILE A 139 13.43 -3.00 3.68
C ILE A 139 12.99 -2.31 2.39
N ALA A 140 11.70 -1.97 2.33
CA ALA A 140 11.06 -1.25 1.23
C ALA A 140 10.57 0.11 1.73
N TYR A 141 10.81 1.18 0.96
CA TYR A 141 10.42 2.56 1.28
C TYR A 141 10.30 3.40 0.00
N PRO A 142 9.64 4.59 0.02
CA PRO A 142 9.56 5.46 -1.16
C PRO A 142 10.94 5.82 -1.70
N LEU A 143 11.13 5.80 -3.02
CA LEU A 143 12.39 6.13 -3.67
C LEU A 143 12.83 7.58 -3.31
N PRO A 144 14.00 7.78 -2.69
CA PRO A 144 14.54 9.11 -2.43
C PRO A 144 14.86 9.83 -3.74
N LYS A 145 14.35 11.05 -3.90
CA LYS A 145 14.65 11.92 -5.05
C LYS A 145 15.48 13.11 -4.58
N PRO A 146 16.79 13.17 -4.90
CA PRO A 146 17.64 14.31 -4.57
C PRO A 146 17.03 15.62 -5.11
N ARG A 147 17.26 16.74 -4.42
CA ARG A 147 16.97 18.04 -5.04
C ARG A 147 18.06 18.37 -6.05
N GLU A 148 17.69 18.48 -7.32
CA GLU A 148 18.54 19.11 -8.34
C GLU A 148 18.76 20.58 -7.97
N ASP A 149 20.01 21.07 -8.06
CA ASP A 149 20.40 22.40 -7.59
C ASP A 149 19.63 23.52 -8.31
N GLN A 150 18.67 24.09 -7.61
CA GLN A 150 18.02 25.32 -8.04
C GLN A 150 18.96 26.49 -7.75
N ASN A 151 19.06 27.43 -8.70
CA ASN A 151 19.73 28.74 -8.53
C ASN A 151 18.91 29.68 -7.62
N ASP A 152 18.45 29.15 -6.49
CA ASP A 152 17.52 29.74 -5.56
C ASP A 152 18.26 30.83 -4.76
N ARG A 153 18.01 32.10 -5.10
CA ARG A 153 18.51 33.26 -4.34
C ARG A 153 17.74 33.40 -3.01
N ARG A 154 17.78 32.35 -2.18
CA ARG A 154 17.16 32.35 -0.86
C ARG A 154 17.84 33.35 0.07
N PRO A 155 17.06 34.12 0.86
CA PRO A 155 17.62 34.89 1.96
C PRO A 155 18.34 33.98 2.96
N ALA A 156 19.47 34.43 3.52
CA ALA A 156 20.27 33.67 4.49
C ALA A 156 19.55 33.36 5.82
N HIS A 157 18.36 33.90 6.04
CA HIS A 157 17.49 33.60 7.19
C HIS A 157 16.45 32.49 6.90
N ALA A 158 16.36 32.00 5.65
CA ALA A 158 15.50 30.86 5.34
C ALA A 158 16.07 29.58 5.97
N PRO A 159 15.24 28.68 6.52
CA PRO A 159 15.71 27.39 7.01
C PRO A 159 16.46 26.60 5.93
N PRO A 160 17.46 25.78 6.32
CA PRO A 160 18.19 24.93 5.38
C PRO A 160 17.20 24.02 4.63
N LEU A 161 17.46 23.85 3.33
CA LEU A 161 16.67 23.00 2.47
C LEU A 161 17.10 21.54 2.63
N SER A 162 16.14 20.65 2.86
CA SER A 162 16.33 19.18 2.82
C SER A 162 17.13 18.74 1.60
N THR A 163 18.05 17.78 1.71
CA THR A 163 18.82 17.28 0.55
C THR A 163 17.93 16.62 -0.52
N PHE A 164 16.70 16.24 -0.16
CA PHE A 164 15.76 15.54 -1.03
C PHE A 164 14.47 16.35 -1.23
N VAL A 165 13.71 16.03 -2.29
CA VAL A 165 12.34 16.54 -2.51
C VAL A 165 11.31 15.49 -2.05
N PRO A 166 10.13 15.90 -1.55
CA PRO A 166 9.05 14.97 -1.24
C PRO A 166 8.68 14.10 -2.47
N PRO A 167 8.32 12.82 -2.31
CA PRO A 167 8.01 11.95 -3.44
C PRO A 167 6.75 12.43 -4.17
N THR A 168 6.85 12.66 -5.48
CA THR A 168 5.72 13.04 -6.35
C THR A 168 5.07 11.85 -7.07
N SER A 169 5.66 10.67 -6.90
CA SER A 169 5.45 9.44 -7.67
C SER A 169 5.55 8.24 -6.73
N GLY A 170 4.92 7.13 -7.11
CA GLY A 170 4.80 5.93 -6.28
C GLY A 170 5.89 4.91 -6.57
N GLU A 171 7.15 5.33 -6.60
CA GLU A 171 8.31 4.45 -6.76
C GLU A 171 8.77 3.92 -5.39
N VAL A 172 9.07 2.62 -5.31
CA VAL A 172 9.57 1.95 -4.09
C VAL A 172 11.02 1.51 -4.31
N LEU A 173 11.92 1.90 -3.42
CA LEU A 173 13.28 1.37 -3.35
C LEU A 173 13.31 0.12 -2.47
N ILE A 174 13.87 -0.98 -3.00
CA ILE A 174 14.15 -2.22 -2.27
C ILE A 174 15.61 -2.19 -1.84
N PHE A 175 15.87 -2.25 -0.53
CA PHE A 175 17.21 -2.23 0.05
C PHE A 175 17.45 -3.50 0.87
N ASP A 176 18.56 -4.17 0.62
CA ASP A 176 19.00 -5.34 1.39
C ASP A 176 19.72 -4.87 2.66
N THR A 177 19.16 -5.21 3.82
CA THR A 177 19.70 -4.83 5.13
C THR A 177 20.80 -5.78 5.63
N VAL A 178 21.08 -6.88 4.93
CA VAL A 178 22.23 -7.76 5.17
C VAL A 178 23.45 -7.23 4.43
N THR A 179 23.36 -6.99 3.12
CA THR A 179 24.50 -6.47 2.32
C THR A 179 24.63 -4.94 2.31
N LEU A 180 23.66 -4.23 2.90
CA LEU A 180 23.57 -2.77 3.03
C LEU A 180 23.58 -2.05 1.67
N LYS A 181 22.76 -2.53 0.73
CA LYS A 181 22.73 -2.05 -0.66
C LYS A 181 21.31 -1.91 -1.20
N ALA A 182 21.12 -0.91 -2.05
CA ALA A 182 19.99 -0.85 -2.98
C ALA A 182 20.03 -2.06 -3.93
N VAL A 183 18.90 -2.75 -4.07
CA VAL A 183 18.78 -3.97 -4.90
C VAL A 183 17.96 -3.70 -6.16
N ASN A 184 16.85 -2.98 -6.04
CA ASN A 184 15.93 -2.73 -7.15
C ASN A 184 15.01 -1.53 -6.86
N VAL A 185 14.44 -0.94 -7.92
CA VAL A 185 13.40 0.08 -7.85
C VAL A 185 12.14 -0.45 -8.51
N VAL A 186 10.99 -0.28 -7.86
CA VAL A 186 9.68 -0.72 -8.34
C VAL A 186 8.81 0.49 -8.64
N GLU A 187 8.52 0.72 -9.92
CA GLU A 187 7.56 1.74 -10.40
C GLU A 187 6.12 1.33 -10.05
N ALA A 188 5.75 1.43 -8.76
CA ALA A 188 4.50 0.86 -8.29
C ALA A 188 3.26 1.67 -8.68
N HIS A 189 3.31 3.01 -8.60
CA HIS A 189 2.18 3.90 -8.90
C HIS A 189 2.63 5.25 -9.49
N ARG A 190 1.72 5.94 -10.20
CA ARG A 190 1.99 7.28 -10.79
C ARG A 190 1.89 8.44 -9.78
N SER A 191 1.16 8.26 -8.69
CA SER A 191 1.04 9.21 -7.58
C SER A 191 1.74 8.65 -6.34
N PRO A 192 2.04 9.48 -5.31
CA PRO A 192 2.76 9.05 -4.12
C PRO A 192 2.11 7.84 -3.41
N LEU A 193 2.93 7.11 -2.67
CA LEU A 193 2.51 5.97 -1.86
C LEU A 193 1.71 6.45 -0.64
N CYS A 194 0.75 5.66 -0.16
CA CYS A 194 0.16 5.83 1.17
C CYS A 194 0.40 4.63 2.10
N CYS A 195 0.55 3.42 1.54
CA CYS A 195 0.77 2.21 2.32
C CYS A 195 1.58 1.18 1.50
N ILE A 196 2.49 0.48 2.16
CA ILE A 196 3.24 -0.66 1.60
C ILE A 196 3.35 -1.76 2.67
N ALA A 197 3.42 -3.01 2.24
CA ALA A 197 3.60 -4.17 3.13
C ALA A 197 4.44 -5.25 2.45
N LEU A 198 5.30 -5.93 3.22
CA LEU A 198 6.01 -7.14 2.77
C LEU A 198 5.34 -8.37 3.39
N ASN A 199 5.41 -9.52 2.73
CA ASN A 199 4.98 -10.79 3.32
C ASN A 199 6.02 -11.33 4.32
N SER A 200 5.59 -12.33 5.10
CA SER A 200 6.39 -13.10 6.07
C SER A 200 7.75 -13.54 5.52
N GLU A 201 7.78 -14.05 4.30
CA GLU A 201 8.97 -14.58 3.63
C GLU A 201 9.90 -13.53 3.03
N GLY A 202 9.45 -12.28 2.84
CA GLY A 202 10.19 -11.24 2.10
C GLY A 202 10.23 -11.44 0.57
N THR A 203 9.32 -12.26 0.04
CA THR A 203 9.21 -12.62 -1.39
C THR A 203 8.15 -11.81 -2.15
N LEU A 204 7.24 -11.12 -1.45
CA LEU A 204 6.16 -10.30 -2.02
C LEU A 204 6.09 -8.91 -1.36
N LEU A 205 5.81 -7.89 -2.18
CA LEU A 205 5.54 -6.50 -1.78
C LEU A 205 4.16 -6.06 -2.27
N ALA A 206 3.25 -5.73 -1.36
CA ALA A 206 2.00 -5.04 -1.64
C ALA A 206 2.19 -3.51 -1.56
N THR A 207 1.54 -2.76 -2.44
CA THR A 207 1.63 -1.30 -2.52
C THR A 207 0.28 -0.65 -2.84
N ALA A 208 0.04 0.52 -2.23
CA ALA A 208 -1.07 1.41 -2.53
C ALA A 208 -0.60 2.87 -2.58
N SER A 209 -1.12 3.63 -3.55
CA SER A 209 -0.94 5.08 -3.65
C SER A 209 -2.01 5.86 -2.89
N GLU A 210 -1.83 7.16 -2.68
CA GLU A 210 -2.79 8.08 -2.05
C GLU A 210 -4.21 8.00 -2.64
N THR A 211 -4.33 7.70 -3.93
CA THR A 211 -5.63 7.46 -4.58
C THR A 211 -6.34 6.19 -4.08
N GLY A 212 -5.60 5.17 -3.64
CA GLY A 212 -6.10 3.95 -3.00
C GLY A 212 -7.16 3.13 -3.77
N THR A 213 -7.37 3.39 -5.07
CA THR A 213 -8.35 2.67 -5.90
C THR A 213 -7.82 1.34 -6.45
N ILE A 214 -6.49 1.26 -6.63
CA ILE A 214 -5.78 0.10 -7.19
C ILE A 214 -4.68 -0.31 -6.20
N ILE A 215 -4.60 -1.61 -5.94
CA ILE A 215 -3.54 -2.25 -5.16
C ILE A 215 -2.68 -3.06 -6.12
N ARG A 216 -1.35 -3.07 -5.92
CA ARG A 216 -0.43 -3.91 -6.72
C ARG A 216 0.47 -4.74 -5.83
N VAL A 217 0.71 -5.98 -6.24
CA VAL A 217 1.63 -6.90 -5.58
C VAL A 217 2.75 -7.27 -6.55
N PHE A 218 3.99 -7.17 -6.06
CA PHE A 218 5.22 -7.37 -6.82
C PHE A 218 6.08 -8.47 -6.18
N SER A 219 6.83 -9.21 -7.00
CA SER A 219 7.86 -10.14 -6.51
C SER A 219 9.06 -9.36 -5.96
N VAL A 220 9.60 -9.79 -4.83
CA VAL A 220 10.84 -9.24 -4.24
C VAL A 220 11.96 -10.29 -4.39
N PRO A 221 13.20 -9.90 -4.73
CA PRO A 221 13.66 -8.56 -5.10
C PRO A 221 13.40 -8.17 -6.56
N LYS A 222 12.92 -9.09 -7.42
CA LYS A 222 12.87 -8.91 -8.90
C LYS A 222 12.02 -7.74 -9.42
N GLY A 223 11.09 -7.21 -8.63
CA GLY A 223 10.24 -6.06 -9.02
C GLY A 223 9.15 -6.37 -10.06
N GLN A 224 8.99 -7.62 -10.50
CA GLN A 224 7.93 -8.01 -11.43
C GLN A 224 6.56 -7.86 -10.76
N LYS A 225 5.63 -7.15 -11.41
CA LYS A 225 4.22 -7.07 -10.99
C LYS A 225 3.56 -8.44 -11.19
N LEU A 226 3.07 -9.03 -10.10
CA LEU A 226 2.36 -10.31 -10.12
C LEU A 226 0.84 -10.10 -10.14
N PHE A 227 0.32 -9.22 -9.28
CA PHE A 227 -1.11 -8.96 -9.16
C PHE A 227 -1.46 -7.47 -9.22
N GLN A 228 -2.68 -7.16 -9.67
CA GLN A 228 -3.25 -5.82 -9.67
C GLN A 228 -4.76 -5.91 -9.39
N PHE A 229 -5.17 -5.39 -8.24
CA PHE A 229 -6.54 -5.49 -7.75
C PHE A 229 -7.26 -4.15 -7.76
N ARG A 230 -8.59 -4.15 -7.95
CA ARG A 230 -9.44 -2.96 -7.82
C ARG A 230 -10.11 -2.97 -6.45
N ARG A 231 -9.68 -2.09 -5.54
CA ARG A 231 -10.27 -1.93 -4.19
C ARG A 231 -11.60 -1.17 -4.24
N GLY A 232 -11.76 -0.23 -5.17
CA GLY A 232 -13.05 0.44 -5.36
C GLY A 232 -13.08 1.48 -6.47
N THR A 233 -14.29 1.94 -6.78
CA THR A 233 -14.53 3.01 -7.76
C THR A 233 -13.90 4.33 -7.30
N TYR A 234 -14.24 4.76 -6.09
CA TYR A 234 -13.85 6.05 -5.50
C TYR A 234 -12.54 5.96 -4.71
N PRO A 235 -11.74 7.05 -4.67
CA PRO A 235 -10.56 7.13 -3.80
C PRO A 235 -10.86 6.90 -2.32
N SER A 236 -9.90 6.35 -1.60
CA SER A 236 -9.96 6.12 -0.15
C SER A 236 -8.55 5.85 0.36
N THR A 237 -8.14 6.51 1.45
CA THR A 237 -6.82 6.29 2.05
C THR A 237 -6.76 4.88 2.63
N ILE A 238 -5.71 4.13 2.30
CA ILE A 238 -5.45 2.82 2.89
C ILE A 238 -4.83 3.02 4.27
N TYR A 239 -5.33 2.32 5.29
CA TYR A 239 -4.81 2.40 6.66
C TYR A 239 -3.84 1.27 6.99
N SER A 240 -4.13 0.05 6.52
CA SER A 240 -3.32 -1.12 6.79
C SER A 240 -3.47 -2.13 5.63
N MET A 241 -2.38 -2.83 5.33
CA MET A 241 -2.34 -4.00 4.45
C MET A 241 -1.57 -5.10 5.14
N SER A 242 -2.07 -6.33 5.13
CA SER A 242 -1.40 -7.50 5.69
C SER A 242 -1.59 -8.73 4.81
N PHE A 243 -0.52 -9.47 4.58
CA PHE A 243 -0.57 -10.81 3.97
C PHE A 243 -0.90 -11.84 5.05
N ASN A 244 -1.67 -12.88 4.72
CA ASN A 244 -1.71 -14.05 5.59
C ASN A 244 -0.34 -14.77 5.58
N LEU A 245 -0.03 -15.57 6.60
CA LEU A 245 1.33 -16.14 6.76
C LEU A 245 1.76 -17.04 5.60
N SER A 246 0.82 -17.71 4.93
CA SER A 246 1.03 -18.54 3.74
C SER A 246 1.11 -17.73 2.43
N SER A 247 1.02 -16.40 2.47
CA SER A 247 1.11 -15.50 1.30
C SER A 247 0.07 -15.75 0.20
N THR A 248 -1.07 -16.37 0.53
CA THR A 248 -2.17 -16.70 -0.40
C THR A 248 -3.30 -15.67 -0.39
N LEU A 249 -3.38 -14.81 0.63
CA LEU A 249 -4.37 -13.75 0.80
C LEU A 249 -3.71 -12.43 1.22
N LEU A 250 -4.31 -11.31 0.82
CA LEU A 250 -3.95 -9.95 1.22
C LEU A 250 -5.21 -9.23 1.75
N CYS A 251 -5.26 -8.89 3.04
CA CYS A 251 -6.34 -8.12 3.65
C CYS A 251 -5.96 -6.64 3.81
N ILE A 252 -6.93 -5.74 3.58
CA ILE A 252 -6.69 -4.29 3.44
C ILE A 252 -7.82 -3.48 4.08
N SER A 253 -7.50 -2.56 4.98
CA SER A 253 -8.44 -1.56 5.53
C SER A 253 -8.26 -0.18 4.90
N SER A 254 -9.34 0.60 4.85
CA SER A 254 -9.32 1.95 4.27
C SER A 254 -10.45 2.84 4.84
N THR A 255 -10.47 4.12 4.50
CA THR A 255 -11.46 5.12 4.98
C THR A 255 -12.92 4.85 4.59
N SER A 256 -13.23 3.72 3.95
CA SER A 256 -14.56 3.33 3.49
C SER A 256 -15.27 2.33 4.43
N ASP A 257 -14.87 2.26 5.70
CA ASP A 257 -15.38 1.34 6.74
C ASP A 257 -15.47 -0.14 6.31
N THR A 258 -14.67 -0.52 5.31
CA THR A 258 -14.73 -1.84 4.64
C THR A 258 -13.32 -2.39 4.52
N VAL A 259 -13.15 -3.62 5.01
CA VAL A 259 -11.94 -4.42 4.80
C VAL A 259 -12.14 -5.26 3.55
N HIS A 260 -11.20 -5.21 2.62
CA HIS A 260 -11.20 -6.02 1.41
C HIS A 260 -10.11 -7.10 1.48
N ILE A 261 -10.43 -8.31 1.04
CA ILE A 261 -9.53 -9.47 1.03
C ILE A 261 -9.35 -9.91 -0.42
N PHE A 262 -8.09 -9.95 -0.88
CA PHE A 262 -7.73 -10.34 -2.24
C PHE A 262 -7.01 -11.69 -2.24
N ARG A 263 -7.27 -12.51 -3.26
CA ARG A 263 -6.68 -13.85 -3.41
C ARG A 263 -5.44 -13.80 -4.31
N LEU A 264 -4.31 -14.28 -3.79
CA LEU A 264 -2.99 -14.26 -4.44
C LEU A 264 -2.69 -15.59 -5.15
N VAL A 265 -3.69 -16.17 -5.81
CA VAL A 265 -3.54 -17.41 -6.58
C VAL A 265 -3.28 -17.04 -8.03
N ASN A 266 -2.13 -17.46 -8.56
CA ASN A 266 -1.88 -17.39 -10.00
C ASN A 266 -2.91 -18.27 -10.72
N ALA A 267 -3.76 -17.67 -11.56
CA ALA A 267 -4.53 -18.46 -12.52
C ALA A 267 -3.56 -19.24 -13.43
N PRO A 268 -3.79 -20.54 -13.70
CA PRO A 268 -2.91 -21.31 -14.57
C PRO A 268 -2.89 -20.68 -15.97
N ALA A 269 -1.70 -20.33 -16.44
CA ALA A 269 -1.54 -19.58 -17.68
C ALA A 269 -1.85 -20.45 -18.91
N GLY A 270 -2.97 -20.16 -19.60
CA GLY A 270 -3.22 -20.63 -20.96
C GLY A 270 -3.90 -22.01 -21.08
N GLY A 271 -5.08 -22.19 -20.49
CA GLY A 271 -6.00 -23.27 -20.86
C GLY A 271 -6.98 -22.81 -21.95
N ALA A 272 -6.68 -23.05 -23.23
CA ALA A 272 -7.63 -22.78 -24.32
C ALA A 272 -8.75 -23.85 -24.36
N PRO A 273 -10.02 -23.50 -24.65
CA PRO A 273 -11.15 -24.44 -24.63
C PRO A 273 -11.18 -25.34 -25.88
N GLY A 274 -10.21 -26.25 -25.99
CA GLY A 274 -10.20 -27.34 -26.97
C GLY A 274 -10.99 -28.54 -26.43
N GLY A 275 -12.27 -28.64 -26.78
CA GLY A 275 -13.14 -29.71 -26.28
C GLY A 275 -12.84 -31.08 -26.87
N TYR A 276 -12.68 -32.08 -26.01
CA TYR A 276 -12.81 -33.51 -26.35
C TYR A 276 -13.72 -34.19 -25.32
N ASN A 277 -14.78 -34.83 -25.80
CA ASN A 277 -15.63 -35.69 -24.97
C ASN A 277 -14.94 -37.04 -24.80
N THR A 278 -14.61 -37.41 -23.55
CA THR A 278 -14.19 -38.77 -23.20
C THR A 278 -15.22 -39.38 -22.25
N LEU A 279 -16.01 -40.32 -22.77
CA LEU A 279 -16.79 -41.27 -21.96
C LEU A 279 -15.83 -42.33 -21.37
N PRO A 280 -16.18 -42.98 -20.25
CA PRO A 280 -15.29 -43.93 -19.57
C PRO A 280 -15.17 -45.27 -20.31
N ASP A 281 -13.96 -45.86 -20.26
CA ASP A 281 -13.65 -47.18 -20.82
C ASP A 281 -14.26 -48.34 -20.02
N ALA A 282 -14.61 -49.42 -20.72
CA ALA A 282 -14.90 -50.73 -20.13
C ALA A 282 -14.54 -51.91 -21.06
N GLU A 283 -13.66 -52.78 -20.56
CA GLU A 283 -13.54 -54.24 -20.83
C GLU A 283 -13.33 -54.81 -22.26
N SER A 284 -12.04 -54.99 -22.58
CA SER A 284 -11.44 -56.30 -22.96
C SER A 284 -11.52 -56.87 -24.40
N SER A 285 -10.57 -57.79 -24.65
CA SER A 285 -10.59 -58.94 -25.58
C SER A 285 -10.17 -58.76 -27.05
N GLY A 286 -9.13 -59.51 -27.47
CA GLY A 286 -9.05 -60.09 -28.84
C GLY A 286 -7.81 -59.81 -29.72
N ASN A 287 -6.95 -60.82 -29.87
CA ASN A 287 -6.20 -61.21 -31.09
C ASN A 287 -5.46 -60.19 -32.00
N SER A 288 -4.16 -60.04 -31.72
CA SER A 288 -3.04 -60.58 -32.52
C SER A 288 -2.70 -60.13 -33.98
N ARG A 289 -1.37 -59.97 -34.19
CA ARG A 289 -0.54 -60.02 -35.42
C ARG A 289 -0.10 -58.68 -36.06
N PRO A 290 1.06 -58.63 -36.77
CA PRO A 290 1.90 -57.42 -36.87
C PRO A 290 2.16 -56.97 -38.34
N ASP A 291 3.32 -56.34 -38.59
CA ASP A 291 3.83 -55.75 -39.84
C ASP A 291 3.23 -54.35 -40.20
N ARG A 292 3.93 -53.42 -40.88
CA ARG A 292 5.24 -53.48 -41.57
C ARG A 292 5.98 -52.13 -41.74
N TRP A 293 7.31 -52.21 -41.85
CA TRP A 293 8.30 -51.27 -42.41
C TRP A 293 7.93 -49.80 -42.78
N SER A 294 8.56 -48.87 -42.07
CA SER A 294 9.45 -47.77 -42.54
C SER A 294 9.16 -46.95 -43.81
N ARG A 295 9.51 -45.65 -43.74
CA ARG A 295 10.44 -45.03 -44.72
C ARG A 295 11.08 -43.73 -44.19
N SER A 296 12.41 -43.68 -44.16
CA SER A 296 13.19 -42.48 -43.89
C SER A 296 13.75 -41.91 -45.19
N ARG A 297 13.46 -40.64 -45.50
CA ARG A 297 14.21 -39.78 -46.44
C ARG A 297 14.01 -38.31 -46.02
N SER A 298 14.94 -37.35 -46.11
CA SER A 298 16.42 -37.25 -46.17
C SER A 298 16.80 -36.11 -47.14
N PHE A 299 17.60 -35.13 -46.69
CA PHE A 299 18.41 -34.20 -47.52
C PHE A 299 17.61 -33.18 -48.39
N ASP A 300 18.07 -31.95 -48.66
CA ASP A 300 19.16 -31.12 -48.08
C ASP A 300 19.03 -29.65 -48.54
N SER A 301 19.86 -28.73 -48.02
CA SER A 301 20.58 -27.63 -48.74
C SER A 301 20.75 -26.33 -47.92
N ASN A 302 22.00 -25.85 -47.83
CA ASN A 302 22.38 -24.49 -47.38
C ASN A 302 22.43 -23.50 -48.57
N GLY A 303 22.55 -22.18 -48.33
CA GLY A 303 22.85 -21.24 -49.45
C GLY A 303 22.81 -19.72 -49.23
N GLU A 304 23.66 -19.18 -48.32
CA GLU A 304 24.29 -17.83 -48.39
C GLU A 304 23.45 -16.52 -48.50
N SER A 305 24.16 -15.38 -48.33
CA SER A 305 23.68 -13.98 -48.37
C SER A 305 24.57 -13.16 -49.32
N PRO A 306 24.16 -11.98 -49.84
CA PRO A 306 24.70 -10.73 -49.23
C PRO A 306 23.89 -9.41 -49.39
N ASN A 307 23.88 -8.62 -48.31
CA ASN A 307 24.13 -7.15 -48.20
C ASN A 307 23.42 -6.06 -49.07
N SER A 308 23.43 -4.83 -48.53
CA SER A 308 22.95 -3.53 -49.05
C SER A 308 21.42 -3.30 -49.09
N GLY A 309 20.90 -2.08 -48.91
CA GLY A 309 21.55 -0.81 -48.57
C GLY A 309 20.53 0.30 -48.23
N SER A 310 20.98 1.38 -47.57
CA SER A 310 20.12 2.51 -47.13
C SER A 310 20.27 3.75 -48.04
N PRO A 311 19.23 4.61 -48.14
CA PRO A 311 19.42 5.96 -48.65
C PRO A 311 18.87 7.09 -47.76
N ARG A 312 19.24 8.30 -48.18
CA ARG A 312 18.59 9.60 -47.91
C ARG A 312 18.60 10.38 -49.27
N SER A 313 18.28 11.65 -49.43
CA SER A 313 17.92 12.77 -48.53
C SER A 313 17.02 13.76 -49.33
N GLU A 314 16.75 15.05 -49.01
CA GLU A 314 17.27 16.01 -48.02
C GLU A 314 16.19 17.03 -47.60
N ALA A 315 16.49 18.34 -47.71
CA ALA A 315 15.78 19.48 -47.16
C ALA A 315 15.17 20.42 -48.21
N THR A 316 14.49 21.48 -47.75
CA THR A 316 14.45 22.78 -48.45
C THR A 316 14.25 23.90 -47.41
N GLU A 317 14.82 25.08 -47.67
CA GLU A 317 14.91 26.24 -46.76
C GLU A 317 14.76 27.52 -47.60
N TYR A 318 14.23 28.63 -47.04
CA TYR A 318 14.57 30.00 -47.50
C TYR A 318 14.14 31.12 -46.52
N ALA A 319 15.05 32.10 -46.38
CA ALA A 319 14.92 33.51 -45.96
C ALA A 319 13.77 33.98 -45.02
N SER A 320 13.95 34.65 -43.87
CA SER A 320 14.92 35.68 -43.40
C SER A 320 14.61 37.14 -43.78
N ALA A 321 14.27 37.98 -42.78
CA ALA A 321 14.44 39.44 -42.79
C ALA A 321 14.46 39.99 -41.35
N ALA A 322 15.27 41.02 -41.09
CA ALA A 322 15.28 41.75 -39.82
C ALA A 322 15.59 43.23 -40.06
N ALA A 323 14.99 44.13 -39.26
CA ALA A 323 15.28 45.57 -39.30
C ALA A 323 15.00 46.22 -37.93
N SER A 324 15.81 47.21 -37.57
CA SER A 324 15.76 47.95 -36.30
C SER A 324 15.47 49.44 -36.52
N GLY A 325 14.77 50.10 -35.60
CA GLY A 325 14.51 51.55 -35.62
C GLY A 325 14.24 52.12 -34.23
N ILE A 326 14.60 53.40 -34.00
CA ILE A 326 14.64 54.04 -32.68
C ILE A 326 14.08 55.48 -32.77
N GLN A 327 13.20 55.87 -31.84
CA GLN A 327 13.03 57.20 -31.18
C GLN A 327 11.68 57.19 -30.42
N SER A 328 11.55 57.59 -29.15
CA SER A 328 11.82 58.88 -28.46
C SER A 328 10.61 59.83 -28.49
N GLY A 329 10.11 60.23 -27.31
CA GLY A 329 8.95 61.13 -27.14
C GLY A 329 8.48 61.21 -25.68
N ASN A 330 8.42 62.42 -25.11
CA ASN A 330 8.33 62.66 -23.65
C ASN A 330 6.93 63.15 -23.18
N ASN A 331 6.75 63.23 -21.85
CA ASN A 331 5.83 64.06 -21.05
C ASN A 331 4.45 63.55 -20.55
N ASN A 332 4.46 63.19 -19.25
CA ASN A 332 3.86 63.97 -18.14
C ASN A 332 2.32 64.00 -17.88
N SER A 333 1.96 64.06 -16.58
CA SER A 333 0.63 64.34 -15.97
C SER A 333 -0.48 63.28 -16.14
N SER A 334 -1.51 63.16 -15.28
CA SER A 334 -1.64 63.45 -13.83
C SER A 334 -2.93 62.80 -13.24
N ALA A 335 -2.98 62.71 -11.90
CA ALA A 335 -4.17 62.69 -11.01
C ALA A 335 -5.51 62.00 -11.43
N ALA A 336 -5.76 60.84 -10.78
CA ALA A 336 -6.95 60.52 -9.96
C ALA A 336 -8.40 60.45 -10.52
N HIS A 337 -9.23 59.69 -9.78
CA HIS A 337 -10.73 59.65 -9.79
C HIS A 337 -11.45 59.02 -11.00
N ARG A 338 -12.70 58.51 -10.93
CA ARG A 338 -13.53 57.96 -9.80
C ARG A 338 -14.87 57.38 -10.32
N ARG A 339 -15.10 56.06 -10.18
CA ARG A 339 -16.42 55.35 -10.40
C ARG A 339 -16.91 55.45 -11.88
N GLN A 340 -17.95 54.75 -12.39
CA GLN A 340 -19.13 54.13 -11.78
C GLN A 340 -19.71 52.97 -12.64
N SER A 341 -20.58 52.15 -12.03
CA SER A 341 -21.42 51.07 -12.62
C SER A 341 -22.15 51.43 -13.93
N GLY A 342 -22.32 50.44 -14.82
CA GLY A 342 -23.16 50.51 -16.01
C GLY A 342 -23.46 49.14 -16.64
N SER A 343 -24.43 48.40 -16.11
CA SER A 343 -24.94 47.14 -16.70
C SER A 343 -26.18 47.41 -17.54
N PHE A 344 -26.16 47.08 -18.85
CA PHE A 344 -27.37 46.77 -19.63
C PHE A 344 -27.06 45.84 -20.82
N SER A 345 -28.11 45.35 -21.49
CA SER A 345 -28.11 44.08 -22.22
C SER A 345 -28.56 44.17 -23.69
N SER A 346 -28.22 43.10 -24.43
CA SER A 346 -28.85 42.62 -25.67
C SER A 346 -28.64 43.37 -26.99
N MET A 347 -28.12 42.65 -28.00
CA MET A 347 -28.84 42.18 -29.21
C MET A 347 -28.24 40.78 -29.54
N LEU A 348 -28.96 39.70 -29.88
CA LEU A 348 -29.91 39.47 -30.99
C LEU A 348 -29.25 39.72 -32.37
N ARG A 349 -29.37 38.86 -33.39
CA ARG A 349 -30.00 37.54 -33.59
C ARG A 349 -29.43 36.97 -34.91
N ARG A 350 -29.27 35.65 -35.04
CA ARG A 350 -29.58 34.96 -36.30
C ARG A 350 -29.91 33.49 -36.09
N SER A 351 -30.85 32.99 -36.90
CA SER A 351 -31.51 31.70 -36.74
C SER A 351 -31.48 30.90 -38.03
N SER A 352 -31.43 29.57 -37.91
CA SER A 352 -32.22 28.67 -38.77
C SER A 352 -32.29 27.29 -38.12
N GLN A 353 -33.49 26.73 -38.06
CA GLN A 353 -33.72 25.29 -37.89
C GLN A 353 -34.44 24.82 -39.15
N ILE A 354 -33.93 23.73 -39.74
CA ILE A 354 -34.64 22.76 -40.61
C ILE A 354 -33.90 21.45 -40.30
N MET A 355 -34.43 20.59 -39.43
CA MET A 355 -35.33 19.49 -39.78
C MET A 355 -34.84 18.60 -40.94
N GLY A 356 -33.95 17.67 -40.61
CA GLY A 356 -33.86 16.35 -41.27
C GLY A 356 -34.24 15.28 -40.24
N ARG A 357 -35.17 14.38 -40.57
CA ARG A 357 -35.61 13.28 -39.68
C ARG A 357 -34.89 11.98 -40.02
N SER A 358 -34.78 11.11 -39.01
CA SER A 358 -34.52 9.66 -39.11
C SER A 358 -33.14 9.20 -39.59
N VAL A 359 -32.24 8.94 -38.64
CA VAL A 359 -31.90 7.55 -38.28
C VAL A 359 -31.89 7.43 -36.75
N ALA A 360 -32.79 6.62 -36.19
CA ALA A 360 -32.76 6.20 -34.80
C ALA A 360 -32.98 4.68 -34.77
N GLY A 361 -31.89 3.91 -34.77
CA GLY A 361 -31.95 2.45 -34.84
C GLY A 361 -30.58 1.80 -34.83
N VAL A 362 -30.37 0.93 -33.86
CA VAL A 362 -29.45 -0.23 -33.86
C VAL A 362 -27.99 0.03 -34.31
N VAL A 363 -27.13 0.39 -33.35
CA VAL A 363 -25.96 -0.46 -32.99
C VAL A 363 -25.79 -0.40 -31.47
N GLY A 364 -26.28 -1.41 -30.76
CA GLY A 364 -26.27 -1.45 -29.31
C GLY A 364 -26.34 -2.88 -28.78
N SER A 365 -25.32 -3.69 -29.07
CA SER A 365 -25.07 -5.02 -28.48
C SER A 365 -23.73 -5.59 -28.98
N TYR A 366 -23.22 -6.62 -28.29
CA TYR A 366 -22.08 -7.46 -28.67
C TYR A 366 -20.69 -6.81 -28.74
N LEU A 367 -20.26 -6.21 -27.63
CA LEU A 367 -18.91 -6.53 -27.14
C LEU A 367 -19.00 -7.86 -26.36
N PRO A 368 -18.16 -8.87 -26.63
CA PRO A 368 -18.18 -10.12 -25.86
C PRO A 368 -17.74 -9.88 -24.41
N GLN A 369 -18.43 -10.49 -23.43
CA GLN A 369 -18.05 -10.38 -22.00
C GLN A 369 -16.60 -10.84 -21.75
N SER A 370 -16.14 -11.84 -22.49
CA SER A 370 -14.76 -12.35 -22.47
C SER A 370 -13.69 -11.35 -22.96
N VAL A 371 -14.07 -10.22 -23.57
CA VAL A 371 -13.14 -9.13 -23.92
C VAL A 371 -13.11 -8.07 -22.81
N THR A 372 -14.22 -7.84 -22.11
CA THR A 372 -14.30 -6.91 -20.98
C THR A 372 -13.61 -7.45 -19.72
N GLU A 373 -13.79 -8.74 -19.42
CA GLU A 373 -13.13 -9.41 -18.28
C GLU A 373 -11.60 -9.41 -18.39
N MET A 374 -11.07 -9.29 -19.60
CA MET A 374 -9.62 -9.26 -19.87
C MET A 374 -8.93 -7.96 -19.39
N TRP A 375 -9.70 -6.94 -19.00
CA TRP A 375 -9.18 -5.60 -18.64
C TRP A 375 -9.70 -4.99 -17.32
N GLU A 376 -10.75 -5.52 -16.69
CA GLU A 376 -11.08 -5.12 -15.30
C GLU A 376 -10.06 -5.72 -14.30
N PRO A 377 -9.37 -4.92 -13.46
CA PRO A 377 -8.50 -5.47 -12.44
C PRO A 377 -9.34 -6.23 -11.40
N GLN A 378 -8.91 -7.44 -11.05
CA GLN A 378 -9.65 -8.35 -10.18
C GLN A 378 -10.14 -7.64 -8.90
N ARG A 379 -11.42 -7.83 -8.59
CA ARG A 379 -12.06 -7.28 -7.39
C ARG A 379 -11.68 -8.10 -6.15
N ASP A 380 -12.17 -7.64 -5.01
CA ASP A 380 -12.08 -8.35 -3.74
C ASP A 380 -12.75 -9.73 -3.82
N PHE A 381 -12.04 -10.73 -3.27
CA PHE A 381 -12.54 -12.09 -3.12
C PHE A 381 -13.56 -12.16 -1.97
N ALA A 382 -13.27 -11.46 -0.88
CA ALA A 382 -14.19 -11.27 0.23
C ALA A 382 -14.09 -9.84 0.77
N ASN A 383 -15.14 -9.37 1.44
CA ASN A 383 -15.14 -8.10 2.17
C ASN A 383 -15.84 -8.23 3.52
N ILE A 384 -15.51 -7.31 4.43
CA ILE A 384 -16.07 -7.21 5.77
C ILE A 384 -16.40 -5.75 6.02
N LYS A 385 -17.64 -5.47 6.46
CA LYS A 385 -18.03 -4.14 6.94
C LYS A 385 -17.62 -3.99 8.41
N ILE A 386 -16.89 -2.94 8.73
CA ILE A 386 -16.47 -2.64 10.10
C ILE A 386 -17.69 -2.11 10.88
N PRO A 387 -18.05 -2.68 12.05
CA PRO A 387 -19.12 -2.17 12.88
C PRO A 387 -18.91 -0.70 13.26
N LYS A 388 -19.91 0.15 13.02
CA LYS A 388 -19.82 1.57 13.36
C LYS A 388 -20.00 1.73 14.87
N SER A 389 -19.01 2.34 15.51
CA SER A 389 -19.00 2.57 16.96
C SER A 389 -20.26 3.32 17.43
N THR A 390 -21.05 2.70 18.30
CA THR A 390 -22.26 3.30 18.87
C THR A 390 -21.95 4.54 19.72
N ASN A 391 -20.71 4.64 20.24
CA ASN A 391 -20.22 5.82 20.96
C ASN A 391 -20.11 7.08 20.07
N ALA A 392 -20.22 6.97 18.74
CA ALA A 392 -20.39 8.14 17.87
C ALA A 392 -21.69 8.93 18.19
N ALA A 393 -22.68 8.31 18.85
CA ALA A 393 -23.93 8.96 19.26
C ALA A 393 -23.78 10.02 20.37
N SER A 394 -22.62 10.11 21.06
CA SER A 394 -22.36 11.21 22.00
C SER A 394 -21.83 12.49 21.32
N ALA A 395 -21.70 12.51 20.00
CA ALA A 395 -21.35 13.71 19.25
C ALA A 395 -22.52 14.72 19.29
N ARG A 396 -22.33 15.85 19.98
CA ARG A 396 -23.29 16.96 19.97
C ARG A 396 -23.50 17.46 18.53
N PRO A 397 -24.75 17.67 18.08
CA PRO A 397 -25.01 18.27 16.77
C PRO A 397 -24.40 19.68 16.73
N GLY A 398 -23.46 19.91 15.81
CA GLY A 398 -22.70 21.15 15.69
C GLY A 398 -21.20 21.07 16.06
N GLY A 399 -20.70 19.91 16.51
CA GLY A 399 -19.26 19.69 16.71
C GLY A 399 -18.47 19.58 15.39
N ILE A 400 -17.24 20.09 15.36
CA ILE A 400 -16.33 19.98 14.22
C ILE A 400 -15.93 18.50 14.03
N GLY A 401 -16.13 17.99 12.81
CA GLY A 401 -15.62 16.74 12.24
C GLY A 401 -15.20 15.61 13.20
N VAL A 402 -16.06 14.61 13.36
CA VAL A 402 -15.66 13.32 13.96
C VAL A 402 -14.50 12.74 13.14
N ALA A 403 -13.36 12.48 13.80
CA ALA A 403 -12.18 11.92 13.15
C ALA A 403 -12.51 10.52 12.57
N PRO A 404 -12.03 10.19 11.35
CA PRO A 404 -12.38 8.92 10.72
C PRO A 404 -11.77 7.74 11.48
N LEU A 405 -12.55 6.66 11.62
CA LEU A 405 -12.18 5.47 12.38
C LEU A 405 -11.02 4.75 11.69
N ARG A 406 -9.81 4.86 12.24
CA ARG A 406 -8.64 4.14 11.72
C ARG A 406 -8.74 2.67 12.12
N SER A 407 -8.24 1.78 11.27
CA SER A 407 -8.24 0.34 11.53
C SER A 407 -7.00 -0.37 11.03
N VAL A 408 -6.49 -1.30 11.84
CA VAL A 408 -5.38 -2.20 11.51
C VAL A 408 -5.96 -3.59 11.25
N VAL A 409 -5.45 -4.28 10.23
CA VAL A 409 -5.95 -5.60 9.81
C VAL A 409 -4.86 -6.64 9.72
N ALA A 410 -5.23 -7.89 10.04
CA ALA A 410 -4.41 -9.07 9.89
C ALA A 410 -5.30 -10.28 9.59
N MET A 411 -4.68 -11.42 9.26
CA MET A 411 -5.32 -12.73 9.31
C MET A 411 -4.66 -13.58 10.38
N SER A 412 -5.46 -14.40 11.08
CA SER A 412 -4.94 -15.30 12.11
C SER A 412 -3.88 -16.26 11.55
N SER A 413 -2.95 -16.65 12.39
CA SER A 413 -1.93 -17.67 12.12
C SER A 413 -2.47 -19.10 12.33
N SER A 414 -3.50 -19.27 13.17
CA SER A 414 -4.13 -20.56 13.49
C SER A 414 -5.27 -20.96 12.56
N SER A 415 -5.92 -19.98 11.92
CA SER A 415 -7.27 -20.13 11.36
C SER A 415 -7.55 -19.14 10.22
N PRO A 416 -8.52 -19.40 9.32
CA PRO A 416 -8.88 -18.49 8.23
C PRO A 416 -9.71 -17.27 8.70
N GLN A 417 -9.44 -16.77 9.90
CA GLN A 417 -10.15 -15.64 10.50
C GLN A 417 -9.47 -14.31 10.16
N VAL A 418 -10.27 -13.31 9.80
CA VAL A 418 -9.80 -11.93 9.60
C VAL A 418 -9.94 -11.17 10.91
N MET A 419 -8.86 -10.52 11.32
CA MET A 419 -8.77 -9.76 12.56
C MET A 419 -8.70 -8.27 12.24
N VAL A 420 -9.59 -7.49 12.86
CA VAL A 420 -9.71 -6.05 12.66
C VAL A 420 -9.67 -5.35 14.02
N VAL A 421 -8.83 -4.34 14.15
CA VAL A 421 -8.74 -3.51 15.37
C VAL A 421 -8.94 -2.05 15.02
N THR A 422 -9.79 -1.35 15.77
CA THR A 422 -10.23 0.01 15.47
C THR A 422 -9.70 1.04 16.48
N SER A 423 -9.56 2.30 16.05
CA SER A 423 -8.97 3.37 16.87
C SER A 423 -9.83 3.84 18.05
N ASP A 424 -11.03 3.30 18.22
CA ASP A 424 -11.88 3.47 19.42
C ASP A 424 -11.70 2.33 20.44
N GLY A 425 -10.84 1.33 20.15
CA GLY A 425 -10.53 0.23 21.04
C GLY A 425 -11.29 -1.08 20.79
N GLY A 426 -12.12 -1.16 19.75
CA GLY A 426 -12.77 -2.41 19.35
C GLY A 426 -11.81 -3.41 18.72
N PHE A 427 -11.88 -4.68 19.14
CA PHE A 427 -11.21 -5.80 18.48
C PHE A 427 -12.26 -6.79 17.97
N TYR A 428 -12.21 -7.09 16.68
CA TYR A 428 -13.24 -7.85 15.97
C TYR A 428 -12.59 -9.01 15.20
N VAL A 429 -13.17 -10.20 15.32
CA VAL A 429 -12.73 -11.42 14.62
C VAL A 429 -13.87 -11.91 13.74
N PHE A 430 -13.60 -12.02 12.43
CA PHE A 430 -14.56 -12.39 11.39
C PHE A 430 -14.17 -13.71 10.72
N ASN A 431 -15.17 -14.47 10.29
CA ASN A 431 -15.00 -15.58 9.35
C ASN A 431 -15.27 -15.12 7.91
N ILE A 432 -14.62 -15.77 6.95
CA ILE A 432 -14.89 -15.67 5.51
C ILE A 432 -15.09 -17.07 4.93
N ASP A 433 -16.00 -17.23 3.96
CA ASP A 433 -16.11 -18.47 3.17
C ASP A 433 -14.85 -18.58 2.29
N MET A 434 -14.01 -19.59 2.55
CA MET A 434 -12.73 -19.78 1.84
C MET A 434 -12.89 -20.40 0.45
N GLU A 435 -14.06 -20.94 0.11
CA GLU A 435 -14.37 -21.43 -1.23
C GLU A 435 -14.94 -20.30 -2.10
N LYS A 436 -16.02 -19.66 -1.61
CA LYS A 436 -16.85 -18.70 -2.38
C LYS A 436 -16.50 -17.24 -2.16
N GLY A 437 -15.94 -16.90 -0.99
CA GLY A 437 -15.69 -15.51 -0.60
C GLY A 437 -16.97 -14.77 -0.23
N GLY A 438 -17.11 -13.53 -0.70
CA GLY A 438 -18.27 -12.68 -0.41
C GLY A 438 -18.18 -11.91 0.91
N GLU A 439 -19.32 -11.66 1.56
CA GLU A 439 -19.35 -10.89 2.81
C GLU A 439 -19.01 -11.78 4.03
N GLY A 440 -17.93 -11.42 4.74
CA GLY A 440 -17.50 -12.07 5.97
C GLY A 440 -18.33 -11.63 7.19
N TYR A 441 -18.57 -12.55 8.12
CA TYR A 441 -19.45 -12.36 9.27
C TYR A 441 -18.67 -12.30 10.58
N LEU A 442 -19.15 -11.49 11.53
CA LEU A 442 -18.55 -11.31 12.85
C LEU A 442 -18.74 -12.57 13.70
N VAL A 443 -17.70 -12.98 14.42
CA VAL A 443 -17.70 -14.20 15.26
C VAL A 443 -17.37 -13.88 16.72
N LYS A 444 -16.37 -13.04 16.95
CA LYS A 444 -15.96 -12.59 18.30
C LYS A 444 -15.78 -11.07 18.29
N GLN A 445 -16.25 -10.38 19.32
CA GLN A 445 -15.95 -8.97 19.59
C GLN A 445 -15.40 -8.84 21.02
N PHE A 446 -14.39 -7.98 21.16
CA PHE A 446 -13.70 -7.65 22.41
C PHE A 446 -13.36 -6.15 22.46
N SER A 447 -12.87 -5.67 23.60
CA SER A 447 -12.33 -4.32 23.81
C SER A 447 -10.89 -4.39 24.31
N VAL A 448 -9.98 -3.61 23.74
CA VAL A 448 -8.59 -3.48 24.23
C VAL A 448 -8.42 -2.35 25.26
N LEU A 449 -9.44 -1.53 25.47
CA LEU A 449 -9.40 -0.37 26.38
C LEU A 449 -10.07 -0.62 27.73
N ASP A 450 -11.09 -1.48 27.77
CA ASP A 450 -11.75 -1.89 29.01
C ASP A 450 -10.79 -2.63 29.97
N GLY A 451 -11.28 -2.88 31.19
CA GLY A 451 -10.60 -3.69 32.21
C GLY A 451 -10.75 -5.19 31.97
N ASP A 452 -9.99 -6.00 32.71
CA ASP A 452 -9.94 -7.45 32.54
C ASP A 452 -11.30 -8.14 32.79
N ASP A 453 -12.17 -7.51 33.61
CA ASP A 453 -13.54 -7.91 33.92
C ASP A 453 -14.50 -7.93 32.70
N LYS A 454 -14.00 -7.64 31.49
CA LYS A 454 -14.76 -7.62 30.22
C LYS A 454 -13.99 -8.23 29.04
N LEU A 455 -13.09 -9.18 29.29
CA LEU A 455 -12.43 -9.95 28.21
C LEU A 455 -13.29 -11.10 27.65
N ASP A 456 -14.48 -11.33 28.21
CA ASP A 456 -15.48 -12.25 27.65
C ASP A 456 -15.89 -11.84 26.23
N ALA A 457 -15.80 -12.78 25.29
CA ALA A 457 -16.24 -12.56 23.92
C ALA A 457 -17.77 -12.36 23.90
N SER A 458 -18.23 -11.17 23.52
CA SER A 458 -19.67 -10.96 23.31
C SER A 458 -20.10 -11.73 22.04
N ALA A 459 -20.77 -12.86 22.23
CA ALA A 459 -21.30 -13.69 21.14
C ALA A 459 -22.34 -12.87 20.34
N TYR A 460 -21.97 -12.48 19.11
CA TYR A 460 -22.76 -11.55 18.33
C TYR A 460 -23.69 -12.29 17.36
N GLY A 461 -24.86 -12.67 17.86
CA GLY A 461 -25.92 -13.33 17.09
C GLY A 461 -26.03 -14.83 17.38
N SER A 462 -27.27 -15.24 17.69
CA SER A 462 -27.78 -16.61 17.73
C SER A 462 -29.01 -16.68 16.83
#